data_AF-B9XC67-F1
#
_entry.id   AF-B9XC67-F1
#
_cell.length_a   1.000
_cell.length_b   1.000
_cell.length_c   1.000
_cell.angle_alpha   90.00
_cell.angle_beta   90.00
_cell.angle_gamma   90.00
#
_symmetry.space_group_name_H-M   'P 1'
#
loop_
_entity.id
_entity.type
_entity.pdbx_description
1 polymer ?
#
loop_
_entity_poly.entity_id
_entity_poly.type
_entity_poly.pdbx_seq_one_letter_code
_entity_poly.pdbx_strand_id
1 'polypeptide(L)'
;MKIHIYICCIVLFVLASYGAEFDLGTHGTLSITAPEDWTIKGRAVNDHGGTPIGYAFAIKPRSDVNAKCLLTFAYITNGVPNRETIRKDVLRVTTQLVSESVEKKQNLKDFSLQTGYGAYCLFTDASLVGKPAKPGDYKVMGSGQVQPGDNMLGVVSLFADEADGKDFQAMLKIINSLKVKPANAK
;
A
#
# COMPACT_ATOMS: atom_id res chain seq x y z
N MET A 1 -53.19 21.52 -4.19
CA MET A 1 -51.82 21.33 -3.64
C MET A 1 -51.20 20.08 -4.28
N LYS A 2 -50.15 20.23 -5.10
CA LYS A 2 -49.42 19.10 -5.70
C LYS A 2 -48.10 18.89 -4.97
N ILE A 3 -48.00 17.84 -4.16
CA ILE A 3 -46.78 17.44 -3.46
C ILE A 3 -45.86 16.77 -4.47
N HIS A 4 -44.68 17.37 -4.69
CA HIS A 4 -43.64 16.79 -5.55
C HIS A 4 -42.69 16.00 -4.65
N ILE A 5 -42.71 14.68 -4.78
CA ILE A 5 -41.77 13.77 -4.12
C ILE A 5 -40.55 13.65 -5.03
N TYR A 6 -39.42 14.22 -4.62
CA TYR A 6 -38.14 14.02 -5.29
C TYR A 6 -37.51 12.71 -4.79
N ILE A 7 -37.54 11.68 -5.63
CA ILE A 7 -36.79 10.43 -5.41
C ILE A 7 -35.33 10.74 -5.75
N CYS A 8 -34.50 10.87 -4.72
CA CYS A 8 -33.06 10.97 -4.85
C CYS A 8 -32.52 9.55 -5.15
N CYS A 9 -32.28 9.23 -6.41
CA CYS A 9 -31.60 8.00 -6.81
C CYS A 9 -30.13 8.07 -6.36
N ILE A 10 -29.81 7.41 -5.25
CA ILE A 10 -28.44 7.14 -4.83
C ILE A 10 -27.86 6.12 -5.81
N VAL A 11 -27.07 6.57 -6.77
CA VAL A 11 -26.28 5.69 -7.66
C VAL A 11 -25.06 5.21 -6.87
N LEU A 12 -25.16 4.01 -6.31
CA LEU A 12 -24.03 3.28 -5.74
C LEU A 12 -23.16 2.75 -6.89
N PHE A 13 -22.08 3.46 -7.23
CA PHE A 13 -21.03 2.91 -8.09
C PHE A 13 -20.28 1.82 -7.33
N VAL A 14 -20.62 0.56 -7.60
CA VAL A 14 -19.82 -0.58 -7.16
C VAL A 14 -18.56 -0.59 -8.02
N LEU A 15 -17.43 -0.17 -7.44
CA LEU A 15 -16.13 -0.34 -8.08
C LEU A 15 -15.84 -1.84 -8.15
N ALA A 16 -15.84 -2.38 -9.35
CA ALA A 16 -15.46 -3.76 -9.59
C ALA A 16 -13.98 -3.96 -9.20
N SER A 17 -13.67 -5.10 -8.59
CA SER A 17 -12.34 -5.42 -8.08
C SER A 17 -12.00 -6.87 -8.41
N TYR A 18 -10.71 -7.16 -8.62
CA TYR A 18 -10.20 -8.50 -8.86
C TYR A 18 -9.22 -8.92 -7.77
N GLY A 19 -9.19 -10.21 -7.49
CA GLY A 19 -8.17 -10.84 -6.67
C GLY A 19 -7.00 -11.33 -7.52
N ALA A 20 -5.78 -11.00 -7.14
CA ALA A 20 -4.55 -11.59 -7.65
C ALA A 20 -3.93 -12.49 -6.57
N GLU A 21 -3.49 -13.68 -6.97
CA GLU A 21 -2.78 -14.61 -6.10
C GLU A 21 -1.34 -14.80 -6.55
N PHE A 22 -0.42 -14.85 -5.58
CA PHE A 22 1.01 -15.04 -5.79
C PHE A 22 1.52 -16.18 -4.93
N ASP A 23 2.11 -17.19 -5.57
CA ASP A 23 2.77 -18.29 -4.88
C ASP A 23 4.10 -17.81 -4.29
N LEU A 24 4.22 -17.91 -2.96
CA LEU A 24 5.41 -17.56 -2.19
C LEU A 24 6.23 -18.81 -1.82
N GLY A 25 5.95 -19.97 -2.44
CA GLY A 25 6.59 -21.25 -2.17
C GLY A 25 6.29 -21.73 -0.75
N THR A 26 7.35 -22.03 0.01
CA THR A 26 7.23 -22.48 1.41
C THR A 26 6.63 -21.42 2.34
N HIS A 27 6.54 -20.17 1.89
CA HIS A 27 5.93 -19.07 2.65
C HIS A 27 4.42 -18.92 2.40
N GLY A 28 3.83 -19.79 1.57
CA GLY A 28 2.39 -19.84 1.34
C GLY A 28 1.93 -19.07 0.10
N THR A 29 0.72 -18.54 0.15
CA THR A 29 0.11 -17.81 -0.98
C THR A 29 -0.35 -16.44 -0.52
N LEU A 30 0.07 -15.39 -1.23
CA LEU A 30 -0.41 -14.03 -1.02
C LEU A 30 -1.59 -13.75 -1.95
N SER A 31 -2.72 -13.36 -1.37
CA SER A 31 -3.85 -12.77 -2.08
C SER A 31 -3.83 -11.25 -1.92
N ILE A 32 -4.09 -10.54 -3.03
CA ILE A 32 -4.20 -9.07 -3.09
C ILE A 32 -5.45 -8.73 -3.91
N THR A 33 -6.30 -7.83 -3.41
CA THR A 33 -7.46 -7.31 -4.15
C THR A 33 -7.17 -5.91 -4.67
N ALA A 34 -7.42 -5.66 -5.96
CA ALA A 34 -7.28 -4.34 -6.58
C ALA A 34 -8.49 -4.00 -7.47
N PRO A 35 -8.76 -2.70 -7.72
CA PRO A 35 -9.76 -2.31 -8.70
C PRO A 35 -9.42 -2.86 -10.10
N GLU A 36 -10.42 -3.16 -10.92
CA GLU A 36 -10.22 -3.79 -12.25
C GLU A 36 -9.33 -2.97 -13.20
N ASP A 37 -9.40 -1.65 -13.09
CA ASP A 37 -8.57 -0.71 -13.84
C ASP A 37 -7.13 -0.58 -13.30
N TRP A 38 -6.72 -1.44 -12.35
CA TRP A 38 -5.36 -1.48 -11.82
C TRP A 38 -4.60 -2.74 -12.26
N THR A 39 -3.28 -2.64 -12.22
CA THR A 39 -2.36 -3.74 -12.49
C THR A 39 -1.51 -4.01 -11.26
N ILE A 40 -1.32 -5.30 -10.96
CA ILE A 40 -0.37 -5.77 -9.96
C ILE A 40 0.68 -6.59 -10.71
N LYS A 41 1.93 -6.12 -10.71
CA LYS A 41 3.08 -6.87 -11.22
C LYS A 41 3.96 -7.28 -10.06
N GLY A 42 4.14 -8.57 -9.86
CA GLY A 42 4.98 -9.12 -8.80
C GLY A 42 6.17 -9.90 -9.37
N ARG A 43 7.28 -9.92 -8.64
CA ARG A 43 8.43 -10.77 -8.92
C ARG A 43 9.08 -11.24 -7.62
N ALA A 44 9.59 -12.47 -7.61
CA ALA A 44 10.45 -12.94 -6.53
C ALA A 44 11.72 -12.08 -6.43
N VAL A 45 12.19 -11.88 -5.21
CA VAL A 45 13.49 -11.27 -4.91
C VAL A 45 14.38 -12.36 -4.36
N ASN A 46 15.54 -12.53 -4.98
CA ASN A 46 16.51 -13.54 -4.59
C ASN A 46 17.76 -12.88 -3.99
N ASP A 47 18.42 -13.59 -3.09
CA ASP A 47 19.78 -13.22 -2.67
C ASP A 47 20.80 -13.46 -3.79
N HIS A 48 22.08 -13.18 -3.52
CA HIS A 48 23.17 -13.42 -4.47
C HIS A 48 23.34 -14.89 -4.87
N GLY A 49 22.86 -15.83 -4.06
CA GLY A 49 22.90 -17.27 -4.32
C GLY A 49 21.68 -17.80 -5.09
N GLY A 50 20.70 -16.95 -5.39
CA GLY A 50 19.46 -17.35 -6.06
C GLY A 50 18.37 -17.86 -5.11
N THR A 51 18.58 -17.79 -3.80
CA THR A 51 17.58 -18.19 -2.80
C THR A 51 16.49 -17.12 -2.72
N PRO A 52 15.19 -17.48 -2.82
CA PRO A 52 14.10 -16.52 -2.61
C PRO A 52 14.15 -15.95 -1.20
N ILE A 53 14.30 -14.63 -1.09
CA ILE A 53 14.30 -13.88 0.18
C ILE A 53 13.08 -12.98 0.32
N GLY A 54 12.22 -12.92 -0.70
CA GLY A 54 11.02 -12.12 -0.65
C GLY A 54 10.36 -11.90 -2.01
N TYR A 55 9.56 -10.84 -2.09
CA TYR A 55 8.80 -10.51 -3.29
C TYR A 55 8.68 -9.00 -3.44
N ALA A 56 8.77 -8.50 -4.68
CA ALA A 56 8.59 -7.09 -5.00
C ALA A 56 7.41 -6.91 -5.93
N PHE A 57 6.55 -5.94 -5.60
CA PHE A 57 5.34 -5.60 -6.33
C PHE A 57 5.38 -4.15 -6.80
N ALA A 58 4.99 -3.95 -8.05
CA ALA A 58 4.64 -2.67 -8.63
C ALA A 58 3.15 -2.68 -8.95
N ILE A 59 2.41 -1.79 -8.31
CA ILE A 59 0.96 -1.69 -8.40
C ILE A 59 0.62 -0.30 -8.93
N LYS A 60 -0.17 -0.22 -10.00
CA LYS A 60 -0.54 1.07 -10.62
C LYS A 60 -1.84 1.00 -11.42
N PRO A 61 -2.53 2.13 -11.62
CA PRO A 61 -3.62 2.23 -12.59
C PRO A 61 -3.18 1.81 -14.02
N ARG A 62 -4.13 1.35 -14.83
CA ARG A 62 -3.97 1.10 -16.26
C ARG A 62 -4.02 2.40 -17.07
N SER A 63 -4.71 3.41 -16.56
CA SER A 63 -4.73 4.76 -17.11
C SER A 63 -3.42 5.52 -16.82
N ASP A 64 -3.34 6.74 -17.32
CA ASP A 64 -2.24 7.70 -17.13
C ASP A 64 -2.31 8.47 -15.81
N VAL A 65 -3.19 8.06 -14.89
CA VAL A 65 -3.29 8.62 -13.54
C VAL A 65 -1.92 8.54 -12.83
N ASN A 66 -1.51 9.65 -12.23
CA ASN A 66 -0.24 9.77 -11.52
C ASN A 66 -0.28 9.11 -10.14
N ALA A 67 -0.40 7.79 -10.12
CA ALA A 67 -0.41 6.99 -8.90
C ALA A 67 0.41 5.71 -9.04
N LYS A 68 1.10 5.33 -7.95
CA LYS A 68 1.94 4.13 -7.91
C LYS A 68 2.11 3.64 -6.48
N CYS A 69 1.95 2.34 -6.28
CA CYS A 69 2.29 1.67 -5.04
C CYS A 69 3.45 0.70 -5.29
N LEU A 70 4.48 0.79 -4.46
CA LEU A 70 5.56 -0.17 -4.37
C LEU A 70 5.42 -0.93 -3.05
N LEU A 71 5.45 -2.25 -3.13
CA LEU A 71 5.39 -3.12 -1.96
C LEU A 71 6.49 -4.16 -2.10
N THR A 72 7.38 -4.25 -1.11
CA THR A 72 8.44 -5.27 -1.09
C THR A 72 8.37 -6.03 0.22
N PHE A 73 8.22 -7.34 0.16
CA PHE A 73 8.34 -8.23 1.32
C PHE A 73 9.74 -8.80 1.40
N ALA A 74 10.20 -8.98 2.63
CA ALA A 74 11.28 -9.87 3.00
C ALA A 74 10.73 -10.99 3.88
N TYR A 75 11.23 -12.20 3.68
CA TYR A 75 11.00 -13.30 4.61
C TYR A 75 11.89 -13.11 5.84
N ILE A 76 11.30 -13.18 7.03
CA ILE A 76 12.00 -12.91 8.28
C ILE A 76 12.15 -14.17 9.12
N THR A 77 13.33 -14.33 9.73
CA THR A 77 13.66 -15.44 10.63
C THR A 77 13.75 -15.01 12.10
N ASN A 78 13.82 -13.71 12.37
CA ASN A 78 14.07 -13.15 13.71
C ASN A 78 12.78 -12.91 14.52
N GLY A 79 11.73 -13.68 14.23
CA GLY A 79 10.41 -13.55 14.87
C GLY A 79 9.58 -12.38 14.34
N VAL A 80 8.31 -12.37 14.74
CA VAL A 80 7.32 -11.37 14.33
C VAL A 80 7.56 -10.05 15.07
N PRO A 81 7.82 -8.92 14.38
CA PRO A 81 7.91 -7.64 15.04
C PRO A 81 6.55 -7.24 15.62
N ASN A 82 6.53 -6.82 16.88
CA ASN A 82 5.29 -6.32 17.49
C ASN A 82 4.91 -4.93 16.93
N ARG A 83 3.68 -4.52 17.23
CA ARG A 83 3.11 -3.23 16.83
C ARG A 83 4.05 -2.05 17.08
N GLU A 84 4.62 -1.98 18.28
CA GLU A 84 5.48 -0.86 18.69
C GLU A 84 6.80 -0.82 17.92
N THR A 85 7.35 -1.99 17.60
CA THR A 85 8.56 -2.12 16.78
C THR A 85 8.32 -1.57 15.38
N ILE A 86 7.23 -2.00 14.72
CA ILE A 86 6.84 -1.50 13.39
C ILE A 86 6.65 0.02 13.41
N ARG A 87 5.97 0.57 14.43
CA ARG A 87 5.76 2.02 14.56
C ARG A 87 7.07 2.79 14.68
N LYS A 88 7.97 2.32 15.56
CA LYS A 88 9.29 2.94 15.77
C LYS A 88 10.14 2.89 14.50
N ASP A 89 10.13 1.76 13.79
CA ASP A 89 10.88 1.62 12.54
C ASP A 89 10.35 2.55 11.46
N VAL A 90 9.03 2.64 11.28
CA VAL A 90 8.40 3.57 10.33
C VAL A 90 8.79 5.01 10.65
N LEU A 91 8.77 5.42 11.91
CA LEU A 91 9.23 6.75 12.31
C LEU A 91 10.72 6.92 11.98
N ARG A 92 11.58 6.01 12.42
CA ARG A 92 13.02 6.10 12.17
C ARG A 92 13.37 6.25 10.69
N VAL A 93 12.78 5.43 9.80
CA VAL A 93 13.10 5.45 8.37
C VAL A 93 12.52 6.64 7.63
N THR A 94 11.42 7.22 8.12
CA THR A 94 10.76 8.36 7.47
C THR A 94 11.19 9.72 8.00
N THR A 95 12.01 9.79 9.06
CA THR A 95 12.52 11.06 9.60
C THR A 95 13.24 11.91 8.54
N GLN A 96 13.95 11.26 7.62
CA GLN A 96 14.65 11.93 6.51
C GLN A 96 13.71 12.68 5.54
N LEU A 97 12.41 12.37 5.53
CA LEU A 97 11.43 13.00 4.63
C LEU A 97 10.82 14.28 5.23
N VAL A 98 11.04 14.53 6.52
CA VAL A 98 10.37 15.61 7.27
C VAL A 98 10.81 17.00 6.79
N SER A 99 12.09 17.18 6.48
CA SER A 99 12.63 18.49 6.08
C SER A 99 12.02 18.99 4.77
N GLU A 100 11.70 18.08 3.85
CA GLU A 100 11.17 18.40 2.52
C GLU A 100 9.64 18.36 2.46
N SER A 101 8.96 17.95 3.54
CA SER A 101 7.50 17.87 3.54
C SER A 101 6.82 19.19 3.91
N VAL A 102 5.56 19.36 3.53
CA VAL A 102 4.73 20.51 3.95
C VAL A 102 4.44 20.45 5.45
N GLU A 103 4.19 19.27 5.98
CA GLU A 103 3.75 19.06 7.36
C GLU A 103 4.86 19.33 8.38
N LYS A 104 6.13 19.24 7.97
CA LYS A 104 7.32 19.37 8.84
C LYS A 104 7.29 18.49 10.09
N LYS A 105 6.54 17.38 10.02
CA LYS A 105 6.43 16.38 11.09
C LYS A 105 6.02 15.03 10.54
N GLN A 106 6.22 14.00 11.33
CA GLN A 106 5.79 12.65 11.02
C GLN A 106 4.39 12.42 11.58
N ASN A 107 3.41 12.22 10.68
CA ASN A 107 2.06 11.84 11.07
C ASN A 107 1.88 10.34 10.85
N LEU A 108 2.08 9.56 11.90
CA LEU A 108 1.97 8.11 11.86
C LEU A 108 0.50 7.68 11.82
N LYS A 109 0.15 6.86 10.84
CA LYS A 109 -1.18 6.27 10.62
C LYS A 109 -1.07 4.76 10.55
N ASP A 110 -2.14 4.07 10.92
CA ASP A 110 -2.20 2.61 10.84
C ASP A 110 -2.82 2.18 9.51
N PHE A 111 -2.34 1.06 8.98
CA PHE A 111 -3.07 0.30 7.98
C PHE A 111 -4.16 -0.54 8.66
N SER A 112 -5.26 -0.77 7.96
CA SER A 112 -6.37 -1.61 8.42
C SER A 112 -6.26 -3.01 7.82
N LEU A 113 -5.14 -3.68 8.07
CA LEU A 113 -4.87 -5.02 7.55
C LEU A 113 -5.88 -6.03 8.12
N GLN A 114 -6.21 -7.07 7.36
CA GLN A 114 -7.03 -8.18 7.84
C GLN A 114 -6.30 -9.03 8.88
N THR A 115 -4.99 -9.21 8.70
CA THR A 115 -4.10 -9.97 9.58
C THR A 115 -2.80 -9.20 9.84
N GLY A 116 -2.27 -9.36 11.06
CA GLY A 116 -1.06 -8.70 11.50
C GLY A 116 -1.22 -7.19 11.67
N TYR A 117 -0.15 -6.43 11.43
CA TYR A 117 -0.14 -4.97 11.66
C TYR A 117 0.68 -4.23 10.61
N GLY A 118 0.34 -2.96 10.39
CA GLY A 118 1.15 -2.06 9.60
C GLY A 118 0.92 -0.61 9.97
N ALA A 119 1.92 0.22 9.71
CA ALA A 119 1.85 1.66 9.89
C ALA A 119 2.59 2.40 8.77
N TYR A 120 2.21 3.64 8.51
CA TYR A 120 2.86 4.52 7.54
C TYR A 120 2.84 5.96 8.00
N CYS A 121 3.80 6.74 7.52
CA CYS A 121 3.73 8.19 7.55
C CYS A 121 3.35 8.73 6.17
N LEU A 122 2.68 9.87 6.17
CA LEU A 122 2.23 10.57 4.98
C LEU A 122 2.93 11.92 4.90
N PHE A 123 3.45 12.25 3.72
CA PHE A 123 4.17 13.49 3.45
C PHE A 123 3.68 14.11 2.14
N THR A 124 3.49 15.42 2.15
CA THR A 124 3.27 16.22 0.95
C THR A 124 4.58 16.88 0.55
N ASP A 125 5.02 16.73 -0.70
CA ASP A 125 6.25 17.33 -1.22
C ASP A 125 6.08 18.86 -1.30
N ALA A 126 6.85 19.60 -0.50
CA ALA A 126 6.77 21.06 -0.44
C ALA A 126 7.17 21.72 -1.77
N SER A 127 8.04 21.08 -2.55
CA SER A 127 8.52 21.59 -3.83
C SER A 127 7.46 21.49 -4.93
N LEU A 128 6.42 20.67 -4.75
CA LEU A 128 5.38 20.42 -5.75
C LEU A 128 4.05 21.14 -5.45
N VAL A 129 3.97 21.87 -4.35
CA VAL A 129 2.77 22.64 -3.98
C VAL A 129 2.42 23.66 -5.06
N GLY A 130 1.15 23.67 -5.47
CA GLY A 130 0.63 24.58 -6.50
C GLY A 130 1.09 24.26 -7.93
N LYS A 131 1.96 23.27 -8.14
CA LYS A 131 2.39 22.86 -9.48
C LYS A 131 1.33 21.98 -10.15
N PRO A 132 1.19 22.05 -11.49
CA PRO A 132 0.34 21.12 -12.22
C PRO A 132 0.84 19.68 -12.05
N ALA A 133 -0.10 18.72 -12.09
CA ALA A 133 0.24 17.31 -12.06
C ALA A 133 1.12 16.94 -13.27
N LYS A 134 2.17 16.15 -13.03
CA LYS A 134 3.04 15.62 -14.08
C LYS A 134 3.33 14.13 -13.82
N PRO A 135 3.29 13.27 -14.84
CA PRO A 135 3.60 11.85 -14.65
C PRO A 135 4.97 11.64 -14.00
N GLY A 136 4.99 10.94 -12.88
CA GLY A 136 6.21 10.64 -12.11
C GLY A 136 6.54 11.67 -11.02
N ASP A 137 5.99 12.89 -11.09
CA ASP A 137 6.12 13.92 -10.05
C ASP A 137 4.96 13.78 -9.07
N TYR A 138 5.09 12.91 -8.09
CA TYR A 138 4.04 12.64 -7.10
C TYR A 138 4.06 13.65 -5.97
N LYS A 139 2.95 14.38 -5.77
CA LYS A 139 2.88 15.40 -4.71
C LYS A 139 2.79 14.81 -3.29
N VAL A 140 2.35 13.57 -3.18
CA VAL A 140 2.11 12.88 -1.91
C VAL A 140 2.84 11.55 -1.88
N MET A 141 3.56 11.31 -0.78
CA MET A 141 4.20 10.04 -0.48
C MET A 141 3.70 9.47 0.85
N GLY A 142 3.13 8.28 0.81
CA GLY A 142 2.99 7.41 1.98
C GLY A 142 4.20 6.47 2.07
N SER A 143 4.82 6.34 3.23
CA SER A 143 5.93 5.41 3.44
C SER A 143 5.74 4.66 4.74
N GLY A 144 5.81 3.33 4.70
CA GLY A 144 5.45 2.52 5.84
C GLY A 144 5.94 1.09 5.79
N GLN A 145 5.49 0.32 6.78
CA GLN A 145 5.74 -1.10 6.91
C GLN A 145 4.44 -1.85 7.18
N VAL A 146 4.37 -3.09 6.70
CA VAL A 146 3.24 -4.02 6.92
C VAL A 146 3.77 -5.40 7.25
N GLN A 147 3.07 -6.14 8.11
CA GLN A 147 3.39 -7.51 8.46
C GLN A 147 2.10 -8.33 8.27
N PRO A 148 1.80 -8.80 7.04
CA PRO A 148 0.54 -9.48 6.74
C PRO A 148 0.50 -10.95 7.21
N GLY A 149 1.63 -11.51 7.64
CA GLY A 149 1.78 -12.88 8.14
C GLY A 149 3.03 -13.05 9.02
N ASP A 150 3.17 -14.19 9.70
CA ASP A 150 4.14 -14.36 10.79
C ASP A 150 5.62 -14.44 10.34
N ASN A 151 5.87 -14.65 9.06
CA ASN A 151 7.22 -14.77 8.50
C ASN A 151 7.49 -13.74 7.40
N MET A 152 6.75 -12.63 7.38
CA MET A 152 6.83 -11.61 6.34
C MET A 152 6.83 -10.20 6.92
N LEU A 153 7.82 -9.40 6.53
CA LEU A 153 7.81 -7.95 6.74
C LEU A 153 7.87 -7.23 5.40
N GLY A 154 6.95 -6.31 5.19
CA GLY A 154 6.79 -5.53 3.97
C GLY A 154 7.16 -4.07 4.18
N VAL A 155 7.81 -3.47 3.20
CA VAL A 155 7.96 -2.01 3.06
C VAL A 155 6.99 -1.53 1.99
N VAL A 156 6.25 -0.47 2.29
CA VAL A 156 5.23 0.12 1.42
C VAL A 156 5.63 1.55 1.08
N SER A 157 5.55 1.89 -0.20
CA SER A 157 5.63 3.27 -0.69
C SER A 157 4.43 3.56 -1.59
N LEU A 158 3.63 4.56 -1.21
CA LEU A 158 2.41 5.00 -1.87
C LEU A 158 2.68 6.36 -2.48
N PHE A 159 2.38 6.52 -3.76
CA PHE A 159 2.62 7.76 -4.48
C PHE A 159 1.36 8.21 -5.20
N ALA A 160 0.94 9.45 -4.99
CA ALA A 160 -0.23 10.07 -5.62
C ALA A 160 -0.09 11.59 -5.66
N ASP A 161 -1.05 12.28 -6.27
CA ASP A 161 -1.12 13.75 -6.23
C ASP A 161 -1.96 14.29 -5.07
N GLU A 162 -2.84 13.47 -4.48
CA GLU A 162 -3.76 13.87 -3.43
C GLU A 162 -3.86 12.77 -2.36
N ALA A 163 -3.75 13.14 -1.08
CA ALA A 163 -3.73 12.19 0.03
C ALA A 163 -5.13 11.60 0.35
N ASP A 164 -6.16 12.41 0.18
CA ASP A 164 -7.58 12.05 0.30
C ASP A 164 -8.22 11.69 -1.04
N GLY A 165 -7.48 11.86 -2.14
CA GLY A 165 -7.91 11.51 -3.49
C GLY A 165 -8.17 10.03 -3.68
N LYS A 166 -9.02 9.72 -4.66
CA LYS A 166 -9.49 8.36 -4.98
C LYS A 166 -8.34 7.35 -5.18
N ASP A 167 -7.23 7.79 -5.77
CA ASP A 167 -6.12 6.91 -6.15
C ASP A 167 -5.27 6.53 -4.94
N PHE A 168 -5.04 7.47 -4.02
CA PHE A 168 -4.38 7.17 -2.75
C PHE A 168 -5.24 6.23 -1.89
N GLN A 169 -6.55 6.48 -1.83
CA GLN A 169 -7.49 5.61 -1.14
C GLN A 169 -7.58 4.22 -1.76
N ALA A 170 -7.48 4.10 -3.09
CA ALA A 170 -7.41 2.80 -3.78
C ALA A 170 -6.16 2.03 -3.36
N MET A 171 -4.99 2.67 -3.29
CA MET A 171 -3.77 2.01 -2.80
C MET A 171 -3.88 1.57 -1.34
N LEU A 172 -4.47 2.40 -0.46
CA LEU A 172 -4.73 1.99 0.92
C LEU A 172 -5.62 0.74 0.99
N LYS A 173 -6.69 0.68 0.18
CA LYS A 173 -7.56 -0.50 0.09
C LYS A 173 -6.80 -1.73 -0.41
N ILE A 174 -5.93 -1.57 -1.39
CA ILE A 174 -5.09 -2.65 -1.91
C ILE A 174 -4.17 -3.19 -0.80
N ILE A 175 -3.47 -2.32 -0.06
CA ILE A 175 -2.62 -2.74 1.06
C ILE A 175 -3.44 -3.38 2.19
N ASN A 176 -4.62 -2.85 2.50
CA ASN A 176 -5.50 -3.42 3.52
C ASN A 176 -6.10 -4.78 3.10
N SER A 177 -6.07 -5.12 1.80
CA SER A 177 -6.56 -6.40 1.28
C SER A 177 -5.56 -7.55 1.39
N LEU A 178 -4.30 -7.26 1.74
CA LEU A 178 -3.24 -8.26 1.82
C LEU A 178 -3.65 -9.40 2.75
N LYS A 179 -3.59 -10.62 2.24
CA LYS A 179 -3.88 -11.84 3.00
C LYS A 179 -2.89 -12.93 2.63
N VAL A 180 -2.20 -13.46 3.63
CA VAL A 180 -1.28 -14.60 3.46
C VAL A 180 -1.98 -15.85 3.97
N LYS A 181 -2.10 -16.85 3.10
CA LYS A 181 -2.49 -18.20 3.48
C LYS A 181 -1.21 -19.02 3.67
N PRO A 182 -1.00 -19.67 4.84
CA PRO A 182 0.15 -20.54 5.04
C PRO A 182 0.22 -21.66 3.99
N ALA A 183 1.43 -22.11 3.66
CA ALA A 183 1.58 -23.34 2.89
C ALA A 183 0.96 -24.50 3.70
N ASN A 184 0.15 -25.35 3.06
CA ASN A 184 -0.34 -26.55 3.73
C ASN A 184 0.85 -27.37 4.22
N ALA A 185 0.93 -27.62 5.52
CA ALA A 185 1.90 -28.57 6.07
C ALA A 185 1.64 -29.92 5.40
N LYS A 186 2.62 -30.42 4.65
CA LYS A 186 2.62 -31.82 4.20
C LYS A 186 3.07 -32.72 5.34
#